data_AF-E5VB89-F1
#
_entry.id   AF-E5VB89-F1
#
_cell.length_a   1.000
_cell.length_b   1.000
_cell.length_c   1.000
_cell.angle_alpha   90.00
_cell.angle_beta   90.00
_cell.angle_gamma   90.00
#
_symmetry.space_group_name_H-M   'P 1'
#
loop_
_entity.id
_entity.type
_entity.pdbx_description
1 polymer ?
#
loop_
_entity_poly.entity_id
_entity_poly.type
_entity_poly.pdbx_seq_one_letter_code
_entity_poly.pdbx_strand_id
1 'polypeptide(L)'
;MAVKKNTLLIVAGSLLILLLIGVTILLISEKQTNKELVMEFNLDKEDLENQYTDFARQYDELKLTVSNDSLSVLLEQEQLKTQRLLEELRTVKSSNATEIRRLKKELASLRKVMIGYINQIDSLNRLTAQQKEIIADVTKKYNAASRQISNLSEEKKNLTKTVTLAAQLDATNISVQPTNKRGKTAKKVKDIVKFKINFSIVKNITAETGERTLYIRITKPDNDVLTKSSSNTFPYENRELVYSIKKYIEYNGEEQAVTVYWDVEEYLYAGTYRVDIFADGTLIGSQSFSLN
;
A
#
# COMPACT_ATOMS: atom_id res chain seq x y z
N MET A 1 -70.98 13.59 -103.93
CA MET A 1 -70.45 13.94 -102.59
C MET A 1 -69.74 12.78 -101.88
N ALA A 2 -69.27 11.74 -102.58
CA ALA A 2 -68.76 10.49 -101.95
C ALA A 2 -67.23 10.39 -101.81
N VAL A 3 -66.44 11.19 -102.54
CA VAL A 3 -64.96 11.08 -102.56
C VAL A 3 -64.30 11.67 -101.30
N LYS A 4 -64.85 12.76 -100.72
CA LYS A 4 -64.30 13.41 -99.51
C LYS A 4 -64.34 12.51 -98.26
N LYS A 5 -65.28 11.55 -98.18
CA LYS A 5 -65.48 10.69 -97.00
C LYS A 5 -64.38 9.63 -96.86
N ASN A 6 -63.88 9.08 -97.98
CA ASN A 6 -62.80 8.09 -97.98
C ASN A 6 -61.43 8.70 -97.69
N THR A 7 -61.13 9.90 -98.22
CA THR A 7 -59.86 10.59 -97.92
C THR A 7 -59.78 11.00 -96.44
N LEU A 8 -60.91 11.44 -95.86
CA LEU A 8 -60.98 11.78 -94.43
C LEU A 8 -60.77 10.56 -93.52
N LEU A 9 -61.30 9.40 -93.91
CA LEU A 9 -61.10 8.12 -93.21
C LEU A 9 -59.65 7.63 -93.29
N ILE A 10 -59.00 7.77 -94.44
CA ILE A 10 -57.59 7.40 -94.62
C ILE A 10 -56.68 8.32 -93.80
N VAL A 11 -56.93 9.64 -93.84
CA VAL A 11 -56.18 10.63 -93.04
C VAL A 11 -56.38 10.37 -91.54
N ALA A 12 -57.62 10.16 -91.09
CA ALA A 12 -57.92 9.83 -89.70
C ALA A 12 -57.27 8.51 -89.25
N GLY A 13 -57.27 7.47 -90.11
CA GLY A 13 -56.60 6.20 -89.84
C GLY A 13 -55.08 6.33 -89.75
N SER A 14 -54.46 7.10 -90.63
CA SER A 14 -53.01 7.35 -90.61
C SER A 14 -52.56 8.13 -89.37
N LEU A 15 -53.34 9.12 -88.94
CA LEU A 15 -53.14 9.85 -87.69
C LEU A 15 -53.25 8.94 -86.46
N LEU A 16 -54.23 8.02 -86.45
CA LEU A 16 -54.41 7.02 -85.39
C LEU A 16 -53.19 6.08 -85.28
N ILE A 17 -52.64 5.64 -86.42
CA ILE A 17 -51.45 4.78 -86.45
C ILE A 17 -50.22 5.52 -85.93
N LEU A 18 -50.02 6.79 -86.34
CA LEU A 18 -48.91 7.62 -85.83
C LEU A 18 -49.02 7.85 -84.32
N LEU A 19 -50.24 8.05 -83.81
CA LEU A 19 -50.50 8.22 -82.38
C LEU A 19 -50.26 6.93 -81.59
N LEU A 20 -50.65 5.77 -82.16
CA LEU A 20 -50.33 4.43 -81.61
C LEU A 20 -48.82 4.16 -81.58
N ILE A 21 -48.07 4.55 -82.61
CA ILE A 21 -46.61 4.45 -82.65
C ILE A 21 -45.97 5.35 -81.58
N GLY A 22 -46.46 6.58 -81.43
CA GLY A 22 -45.99 7.50 -80.39
C GLY A 22 -46.22 6.95 -78.97
N VAL A 23 -47.41 6.41 -78.70
CA VAL A 23 -47.75 5.78 -77.41
C VAL A 23 -46.90 4.54 -77.16
N THR A 24 -46.67 3.70 -78.16
CA THR A 24 -45.83 2.49 -78.00
C THR A 24 -44.36 2.82 -77.76
N ILE A 25 -43.80 3.83 -78.42
CA ILE A 25 -42.43 4.30 -78.16
C ILE A 25 -42.31 4.88 -76.74
N LEU A 26 -43.28 5.69 -76.29
CA LEU A 26 -43.33 6.20 -74.92
C LEU A 26 -43.39 5.08 -73.89
N LEU A 27 -44.26 4.08 -74.09
CA LEU A 27 -44.38 2.94 -73.18
C LEU A 27 -43.11 2.07 -73.15
N ILE A 28 -42.39 1.92 -74.26
CA ILE A 28 -41.11 1.19 -74.31
C ILE A 28 -40.02 1.98 -73.58
N SER A 29 -39.93 3.29 -73.83
CA SER A 29 -38.99 4.18 -73.14
C SER A 29 -39.23 4.17 -71.63
N GLU A 30 -40.48 4.31 -71.20
CA GLU A 30 -40.87 4.29 -69.78
C GLU A 30 -40.60 2.92 -69.13
N LYS A 31 -40.75 1.81 -69.88
CA LYS A 31 -40.34 0.47 -69.42
C LYS A 31 -38.82 0.32 -69.32
N GLN A 32 -38.04 0.90 -70.23
CA GLN A 32 -36.58 0.86 -70.17
C GLN A 32 -36.05 1.67 -68.98
N THR A 33 -36.54 2.90 -68.79
CA THR A 33 -36.18 3.75 -67.64
C THR A 33 -36.58 3.08 -66.31
N ASN A 34 -37.76 2.45 -66.23
CA ASN A 34 -38.15 1.68 -65.04
C ASN A 34 -37.25 0.46 -64.78
N LYS A 35 -36.80 -0.25 -65.82
CA LYS A 35 -35.89 -1.39 -65.66
C LYS A 35 -34.53 -0.95 -65.13
N GLU A 36 -34.00 0.15 -65.65
CA GLU A 36 -32.72 0.72 -65.22
C GLU A 36 -32.80 1.21 -63.77
N LEU A 37 -33.87 1.92 -63.41
CA LEU A 37 -34.14 2.36 -62.05
C LEU A 37 -34.31 1.18 -61.05
N VAL A 38 -35.00 0.10 -61.46
CA VAL A 38 -35.14 -1.11 -60.63
C VAL A 38 -33.80 -1.83 -60.46
N MET A 39 -32.94 -1.82 -61.49
CA MET A 39 -31.59 -2.39 -61.41
C MET A 39 -30.70 -1.59 -60.44
N GLU A 40 -30.75 -0.26 -60.51
CA GLU A 40 -30.06 0.63 -59.57
C GLU A 40 -30.53 0.39 -58.13
N PHE A 41 -31.85 0.28 -57.90
CA PHE A 41 -32.37 -0.03 -56.56
C PHE A 41 -31.98 -1.43 -56.05
N ASN A 42 -31.80 -2.41 -56.94
CA ASN A 42 -31.29 -3.72 -56.54
C ASN A 42 -29.83 -3.63 -56.09
N LEU A 43 -28.99 -2.89 -56.82
CA LEU A 43 -27.59 -2.68 -56.46
C LEU A 43 -27.44 -1.92 -55.14
N ASP A 44 -28.23 -0.86 -54.94
CA ASP A 44 -28.27 -0.09 -53.68
C ASP A 44 -28.67 -0.97 -52.48
N LYS A 45 -29.61 -1.90 -52.70
CA LYS A 45 -30.05 -2.84 -51.68
C LYS A 45 -28.94 -3.84 -51.34
N GLU A 46 -28.31 -4.41 -52.36
CA GLU A 46 -27.20 -5.37 -52.19
C GLU A 46 -26.00 -4.74 -51.47
N ASP A 47 -25.61 -3.52 -51.84
CA ASP A 47 -24.57 -2.77 -51.15
C ASP A 47 -24.94 -2.54 -49.67
N LEU A 48 -26.20 -2.19 -49.39
CA LEU A 48 -26.66 -2.01 -48.02
C LEU A 48 -26.63 -3.34 -47.23
N GLU A 49 -27.00 -4.47 -47.82
CA GLU A 49 -26.91 -5.80 -47.19
C GLU A 49 -25.46 -6.17 -46.85
N ASN A 50 -24.52 -5.89 -47.75
CA ASN A 50 -23.09 -6.06 -47.52
C ASN A 50 -22.62 -5.18 -46.36
N GLN A 51 -23.02 -3.90 -46.34
CA GLN A 51 -22.68 -2.98 -45.27
C GLN A 51 -23.21 -3.42 -43.90
N TYR A 52 -24.41 -4.01 -43.83
CA TYR A 52 -24.96 -4.57 -42.59
C TYR A 52 -24.19 -5.82 -42.13
N THR A 53 -23.80 -6.68 -43.08
CA THR A 53 -23.04 -7.90 -42.81
C THR A 53 -21.64 -7.59 -42.27
N ASP A 54 -20.95 -6.65 -42.90
CA ASP A 54 -19.64 -6.16 -42.42
C ASP A 54 -19.76 -5.47 -41.06
N PHE A 55 -20.82 -4.70 -40.85
CA PHE A 55 -21.06 -4.04 -39.57
C PHE A 55 -21.36 -5.06 -38.44
N ALA A 56 -22.09 -6.14 -38.73
CA ALA A 56 -22.28 -7.23 -37.78
C ALA A 56 -20.96 -7.93 -37.41
N ARG A 57 -20.05 -8.13 -38.38
CA ARG A 57 -18.72 -8.71 -38.13
C ARG A 57 -17.87 -7.81 -37.22
N GLN A 58 -17.94 -6.50 -37.39
CA GLN A 58 -17.21 -5.55 -36.54
C GLN A 58 -17.64 -5.63 -35.06
N TYR A 59 -18.90 -5.96 -34.78
CA TYR A 59 -19.34 -6.23 -33.40
C TYR A 59 -18.71 -7.49 -32.81
N ASP A 60 -18.61 -8.57 -33.59
CA ASP A 60 -17.99 -9.82 -33.12
C ASP A 60 -16.52 -9.60 -32.74
N GLU A 61 -15.78 -8.86 -33.59
CA GLU A 61 -14.39 -8.49 -33.30
C GLU A 61 -14.27 -7.61 -32.05
N LEU A 62 -15.15 -6.60 -31.92
CA LEU A 62 -15.14 -5.71 -30.77
C LEU A 62 -15.45 -6.48 -29.47
N LYS A 63 -16.42 -7.38 -29.48
CA LYS A 63 -16.83 -8.18 -28.31
C LYS A 63 -15.67 -9.02 -27.75
N LEU A 64 -14.76 -9.51 -28.59
CA LEU A 64 -13.58 -10.25 -28.16
C LEU A 64 -12.58 -9.40 -27.38
N THR A 65 -12.59 -8.08 -27.58
CA THR A 65 -11.67 -7.14 -26.91
C THR A 65 -12.25 -6.54 -25.63
N VAL A 66 -13.54 -6.72 -25.39
CA VAL A 66 -14.25 -6.14 -24.24
C VAL A 66 -14.25 -7.11 -23.07
N SER A 67 -13.69 -6.65 -21.96
CA SER A 67 -13.68 -7.39 -20.68
C SER A 67 -14.68 -6.83 -19.66
N ASN A 68 -15.42 -5.76 -20.01
CA ASN A 68 -16.43 -5.17 -19.16
C ASN A 68 -17.81 -5.80 -19.42
N ASP A 69 -18.37 -6.46 -18.40
CA ASP A 69 -19.63 -7.20 -18.52
C ASP A 69 -20.80 -6.32 -18.98
N SER A 70 -20.94 -5.11 -18.43
CA SER A 70 -22.04 -4.20 -18.80
C SER A 70 -21.94 -3.71 -20.24
N LEU A 71 -20.73 -3.37 -20.69
CA LEU A 71 -20.50 -2.93 -22.06
C LEU A 71 -20.65 -4.09 -23.06
N SER A 72 -20.27 -5.30 -22.67
CA SER A 72 -20.49 -6.51 -23.46
C SER A 72 -21.98 -6.78 -23.72
N VAL A 73 -22.82 -6.61 -22.70
CA VAL A 73 -24.29 -6.76 -22.82
C VAL A 73 -24.88 -5.70 -23.77
N LEU A 74 -24.43 -4.44 -23.68
CA LEU A 74 -24.90 -3.37 -24.57
C LEU A 74 -24.52 -3.63 -26.04
N LEU A 75 -23.29 -4.10 -26.28
CA LEU A 75 -22.82 -4.47 -27.63
C LEU A 75 -23.63 -5.64 -28.20
N GLU A 76 -23.94 -6.64 -27.38
CA GLU A 76 -24.76 -7.78 -27.80
C GLU A 76 -26.18 -7.36 -28.20
N GLN A 77 -26.78 -6.42 -27.46
CA GLN A 77 -28.10 -5.88 -27.80
C GLN A 77 -28.09 -5.13 -29.15
N GLU A 78 -27.08 -4.30 -29.40
CA GLU A 78 -26.94 -3.59 -30.67
C GLU A 78 -26.61 -4.52 -31.84
N GLN A 79 -25.84 -5.59 -31.59
CA GLN A 79 -25.59 -6.63 -32.57
C GLN A 79 -26.89 -7.36 -32.97
N LEU A 80 -27.71 -7.75 -32.00
CA LEU A 80 -29.01 -8.38 -32.26
C LEU A 80 -29.95 -7.43 -33.03
N LYS A 81 -29.93 -6.14 -32.70
CA LYS A 81 -30.69 -5.12 -33.44
C LYS A 81 -30.21 -5.02 -34.89
N THR A 82 -28.90 -5.03 -35.12
CA THR A 82 -28.29 -5.03 -36.45
C THR A 82 -28.70 -6.24 -37.27
N GLN A 83 -28.67 -7.44 -36.67
CA GLN A 83 -29.09 -8.68 -37.34
C GLN A 83 -30.58 -8.65 -37.72
N ARG A 84 -31.45 -8.14 -36.84
CA ARG A 84 -32.89 -7.98 -37.15
C ARG A 84 -33.13 -7.02 -38.33
N LEU A 85 -32.41 -5.90 -38.39
CA LEU A 85 -32.54 -4.93 -39.47
C LEU A 85 -31.98 -5.44 -40.80
N LEU A 86 -30.93 -6.26 -40.77
CA LEU A 86 -30.44 -6.98 -41.95
C LEU A 86 -31.49 -7.95 -42.49
N GLU A 87 -32.14 -8.70 -41.60
CA GLU A 87 -33.21 -9.62 -42.01
C GLU A 87 -34.43 -8.87 -42.55
N GLU A 88 -34.81 -7.76 -41.93
CA GLU A 88 -35.84 -6.85 -42.45
C GLU A 88 -35.48 -6.37 -43.86
N LEU A 89 -34.24 -5.88 -44.06
CA LEU A 89 -33.74 -5.43 -45.37
C LEU A 89 -33.87 -6.50 -46.44
N ARG A 90 -33.51 -7.76 -46.14
CA ARG A 90 -33.62 -8.87 -47.09
C ARG A 90 -35.05 -9.07 -47.59
N THR A 91 -36.05 -8.91 -46.72
CA THR A 91 -37.47 -9.07 -47.08
C THR A 91 -38.07 -7.89 -47.85
N VAL A 92 -37.47 -6.69 -47.75
CA VAL A 92 -37.97 -5.48 -48.41
C VAL A 92 -37.76 -5.57 -49.92
N LYS A 93 -38.80 -5.28 -50.71
CA LYS A 93 -38.66 -5.19 -52.18
C LYS A 93 -37.75 -4.01 -52.54
N SER A 94 -36.83 -4.22 -53.47
CA SER A 94 -35.91 -3.18 -53.95
C SER A 94 -36.64 -1.93 -54.46
N SER A 95 -37.83 -2.10 -55.04
CA SER A 95 -38.67 -0.98 -55.50
C SER A 95 -39.22 -0.09 -54.37
N ASN A 96 -39.09 -0.46 -53.09
CA ASN A 96 -39.55 0.34 -51.95
C ASN A 96 -38.44 1.28 -51.43
N ALA A 97 -38.18 2.35 -52.17
CA ALA A 97 -37.12 3.31 -51.88
C ALA A 97 -37.25 4.02 -50.52
N THR A 98 -38.48 4.20 -50.00
CA THR A 98 -38.71 4.83 -48.69
C THR A 98 -38.16 3.97 -47.57
N GLU A 99 -38.42 2.66 -47.64
CA GLU A 99 -38.00 1.71 -46.61
C GLU A 99 -36.48 1.49 -46.63
N ILE A 100 -35.89 1.37 -47.83
CA ILE A 100 -34.42 1.28 -47.99
C ILE A 100 -33.74 2.53 -47.42
N ARG A 101 -34.28 3.73 -47.66
CA ARG A 101 -33.76 4.97 -47.07
C ARG A 101 -33.88 5.00 -45.54
N ARG A 102 -34.96 4.45 -44.98
CA ARG A 102 -35.13 4.33 -43.52
C ARG A 102 -34.07 3.41 -42.93
N LEU A 103 -33.89 2.22 -43.48
CA LEU A 103 -32.89 1.25 -43.04
C LEU A 103 -31.46 1.79 -43.18
N LYS A 104 -31.15 2.49 -44.28
CA LYS A 104 -29.86 3.17 -44.46
C LYS A 104 -29.60 4.22 -43.36
N LYS A 105 -30.61 4.98 -42.93
CA LYS A 105 -30.49 5.92 -41.81
C LYS A 105 -30.31 5.21 -40.47
N GLU A 106 -31.00 4.09 -40.25
CA GLU A 106 -30.87 3.30 -39.03
C GLU A 106 -29.46 2.72 -38.90
N LEU A 107 -28.89 2.17 -39.99
CA LEU A 107 -27.49 1.71 -40.03
C LEU A 107 -26.51 2.85 -39.71
N ALA A 108 -26.73 4.05 -40.24
CA ALA A 108 -25.91 5.22 -39.94
C ALA A 108 -25.98 5.62 -38.45
N SER A 109 -27.15 5.46 -37.82
CA SER A 109 -27.33 5.67 -36.38
C SER A 109 -26.56 4.63 -35.57
N LEU A 110 -26.69 3.35 -35.92
CA LEU A 110 -25.98 2.25 -35.25
C LEU A 110 -24.46 2.42 -35.35
N ARG A 111 -23.93 2.85 -36.51
CA ARG A 111 -22.51 3.16 -36.67
C ARG A 111 -22.03 4.23 -35.70
N LYS A 112 -22.82 5.29 -35.48
CA LYS A 112 -22.47 6.34 -34.51
C LYS A 112 -22.41 5.80 -33.09
N VAL A 113 -23.36 4.96 -32.70
CA VAL A 113 -23.39 4.31 -31.39
C VAL A 113 -22.15 3.42 -31.20
N MET A 114 -21.81 2.60 -32.21
CA MET A 114 -20.62 1.74 -32.18
C MET A 114 -19.32 2.52 -32.02
N ILE A 115 -19.15 3.63 -32.75
CA ILE A 115 -17.98 4.52 -32.59
C ILE A 115 -17.92 5.06 -31.15
N GLY A 116 -19.07 5.40 -30.56
CA GLY A 116 -19.16 5.79 -29.15
C GLY A 116 -18.67 4.71 -28.19
N TYR A 117 -19.01 3.44 -28.44
CA TYR A 117 -18.53 2.33 -27.62
C TYR A 117 -17.04 2.04 -27.82
N ILE A 118 -16.51 2.10 -29.05
CA ILE A 118 -15.07 1.96 -29.33
C ILE A 118 -14.27 2.98 -28.52
N ASN A 119 -14.68 4.25 -28.54
CA ASN A 119 -14.01 5.29 -27.77
C ASN A 119 -14.06 5.03 -26.24
N GLN A 120 -15.17 4.49 -25.74
CA GLN A 120 -15.28 4.12 -24.32
C GLN A 120 -14.34 2.96 -23.96
N ILE A 121 -14.28 1.93 -24.80
CA ILE A 121 -13.37 0.78 -24.62
C ILE A 121 -11.92 1.25 -24.61
N ASP A 122 -11.53 2.08 -25.57
CA ASP A 122 -10.18 2.63 -25.65
C ASP A 122 -9.82 3.44 -24.40
N SER A 123 -10.75 4.29 -23.92
CA SER A 123 -10.57 5.05 -22.69
C SER A 123 -10.41 4.14 -21.47
N LEU A 124 -11.25 3.11 -21.35
CA LEU A 124 -11.18 2.14 -20.26
C LEU A 124 -9.89 1.33 -20.29
N ASN A 125 -9.44 0.92 -21.47
CA ASN A 125 -8.19 0.18 -21.65
C ASN A 125 -6.98 1.04 -21.26
N ARG A 126 -6.95 2.31 -21.68
CA ARG A 126 -5.90 3.27 -21.27
C ARG A 126 -5.89 3.49 -19.76
N LEU A 127 -7.06 3.70 -19.16
CA LEU A 127 -7.17 3.87 -17.72
C LEU A 127 -6.72 2.61 -16.97
N THR A 128 -7.10 1.43 -17.44
CA THR A 128 -6.70 0.15 -16.85
C THR A 128 -5.19 -0.06 -16.94
N ALA A 129 -4.56 0.28 -18.07
CA ALA A 129 -3.11 0.21 -18.23
C ALA A 129 -2.39 1.17 -17.28
N GLN A 130 -2.86 2.41 -17.19
CA GLN A 130 -2.32 3.41 -16.26
C GLN A 130 -2.48 2.97 -14.79
N GLN A 131 -3.65 2.42 -14.42
CA GLN A 131 -3.87 1.91 -13.08
C GLN A 131 -2.93 0.76 -12.74
N LYS A 132 -2.68 -0.17 -13.67
CA LYS A 132 -1.71 -1.26 -13.47
C LYS A 132 -0.30 -0.72 -13.22
N GLU A 133 0.13 0.28 -13.98
CA GLU A 133 1.43 0.92 -13.80
C GLU A 133 1.54 1.63 -12.44
N ILE A 134 0.52 2.41 -12.07
CA ILE A 134 0.46 3.10 -10.76
C ILE A 134 0.50 2.09 -9.62
N ILE A 135 -0.28 1.01 -9.69
CA ILE A 135 -0.29 -0.03 -8.66
C ILE A 135 1.11 -0.66 -8.54
N ALA A 136 1.75 -1.00 -9.67
CA ALA A 136 3.09 -1.56 -9.66
C ALA A 136 4.13 -0.62 -9.01
N ASP A 137 4.10 0.67 -9.35
CA ASP A 137 4.99 1.68 -8.77
C ASP A 137 4.73 1.89 -7.26
N VAL A 138 3.46 2.02 -6.87
CA VAL A 138 3.06 2.17 -5.46
C VAL A 138 3.46 0.95 -4.64
N THR A 139 3.21 -0.26 -5.13
CA THR A 139 3.64 -1.50 -4.45
C THR A 139 5.17 -1.56 -4.32
N LYS A 140 5.92 -1.16 -5.35
CA LYS A 140 7.39 -1.10 -5.29
C LYS A 140 7.88 -0.09 -4.25
N LYS A 141 7.33 1.12 -4.26
CA LYS A 141 7.65 2.18 -3.28
C LYS A 141 7.31 1.76 -1.86
N TYR A 142 6.14 1.17 -1.65
CA TYR A 142 5.70 0.66 -0.36
C TYR A 142 6.65 -0.41 0.18
N ASN A 143 7.01 -1.40 -0.65
CA ASN A 143 7.93 -2.46 -0.25
C ASN A 143 9.33 -1.93 0.07
N ALA A 144 9.82 -0.95 -0.69
CA ALA A 144 11.11 -0.30 -0.41
C ALA A 144 11.07 0.47 0.92
N ALA A 145 10.02 1.26 1.16
CA ALA A 145 9.85 2.00 2.42
C ALA A 145 9.72 1.06 3.63
N SER A 146 8.95 -0.03 3.49
CA SER A 146 8.79 -1.04 4.55
C SER A 146 10.12 -1.70 4.93
N ARG A 147 10.95 -2.07 3.94
CA ARG A 147 12.31 -2.59 4.19
C ARG A 147 13.20 -1.57 4.89
N GLN A 148 13.16 -0.31 4.47
CA GLN A 148 13.95 0.75 5.10
C GLN A 148 13.55 0.96 6.57
N ILE A 149 12.25 0.96 6.87
CA ILE A 149 11.74 1.07 8.24
C ILE A 149 12.21 -0.12 9.10
N SER A 150 12.14 -1.35 8.57
CA SER A 150 12.61 -2.55 9.28
C SER A 150 14.10 -2.44 9.62
N ASN A 151 14.93 -2.07 8.65
CA ASN A 151 16.38 -1.93 8.85
C ASN A 151 16.70 -0.82 9.86
N LEU A 152 16.07 0.35 9.74
CA LEU A 152 16.26 1.46 10.69
C LEU A 152 15.82 1.09 12.10
N SER A 153 14.74 0.32 12.24
CA SER A 153 14.28 -0.15 13.55
C SER A 153 15.28 -1.11 14.19
N GLU A 154 15.87 -2.01 13.40
CA GLU A 154 16.88 -2.96 13.88
C GLU A 154 18.19 -2.24 14.24
N GLU A 155 18.64 -1.31 13.39
CA GLU A 155 19.81 -0.48 13.65
C GLU A 155 19.62 0.36 14.92
N LYS A 156 18.45 1.01 15.07
CA LYS A 156 18.12 1.76 16.29
C LYS A 156 18.12 0.87 17.52
N LYS A 157 17.54 -0.33 17.45
CA LYS A 157 17.55 -1.29 18.57
C LYS A 157 18.98 -1.68 18.97
N ASN A 158 19.83 -1.97 17.98
CA ASN A 158 21.23 -2.33 18.22
C ASN A 158 22.01 -1.14 18.79
N LEU A 159 21.83 0.06 18.24
CA LEU A 159 22.48 1.28 18.73
C LEU A 159 22.03 1.60 20.16
N THR A 160 20.73 1.54 20.46
CA THR A 160 20.22 1.76 21.82
C THR A 160 20.83 0.76 22.79
N LYS A 161 20.91 -0.53 22.45
CA LYS A 161 21.56 -1.54 23.30
C LYS A 161 23.04 -1.21 23.55
N THR A 162 23.78 -0.86 22.51
CA THR A 162 25.20 -0.50 22.61
C THR A 162 25.40 0.73 23.48
N VAL A 163 24.57 1.77 23.30
CA VAL A 163 24.63 3.00 24.09
C VAL A 163 24.26 2.72 25.56
N THR A 164 23.24 1.92 25.84
CA THR A 164 22.86 1.55 27.22
C THR A 164 23.98 0.80 27.93
N LEU A 165 24.63 -0.15 27.25
CA LEU A 165 25.78 -0.88 27.82
C LEU A 165 26.98 0.06 28.03
N ALA A 166 27.27 0.93 27.07
CA ALA A 166 28.37 1.90 27.17
C ALA A 166 28.11 3.00 28.20
N ALA A 167 26.86 3.30 28.53
CA ALA A 167 26.46 4.30 29.53
C ALA A 167 26.42 3.77 30.97
N GLN A 168 26.65 2.47 31.20
CA GLN A 168 26.66 1.90 32.54
C GLN A 168 27.84 2.47 33.35
N LEU A 169 27.58 2.82 34.61
CA LEU A 169 28.63 3.25 35.53
C LEU A 169 29.40 2.03 36.06
N ASP A 170 30.70 2.21 36.27
CA ASP A 170 31.56 1.23 36.92
C ASP A 170 32.22 1.84 38.16
N ALA A 171 32.34 1.03 39.21
CA ALA A 171 33.04 1.38 40.44
C ALA A 171 34.32 0.55 40.58
N THR A 172 35.45 1.23 40.69
CA THR A 172 36.78 0.63 40.85
C THR A 172 37.45 1.10 42.15
N ASN A 173 38.66 0.60 42.43
CA ASN A 173 39.44 0.98 43.62
C ASN A 173 38.66 0.79 44.93
N ILE A 174 37.80 -0.24 44.98
CA ILE A 174 36.96 -0.51 46.13
C ILE A 174 37.84 -1.02 47.26
N SER A 175 37.81 -0.31 48.39
CA SER A 175 38.55 -0.66 49.60
C SER A 175 37.65 -0.54 50.81
N VAL A 176 37.78 -1.51 51.72
CA VAL A 176 37.00 -1.55 52.96
C VAL A 176 37.96 -1.57 54.14
N GLN A 177 37.86 -0.58 55.00
CA GLN A 177 38.70 -0.42 56.17
C GLN A 177 37.84 -0.51 57.45
N PRO A 178 37.93 -1.60 58.22
CA PRO A 178 37.31 -1.67 59.53
C PRO A 178 38.04 -0.76 60.52
N THR A 179 37.32 0.14 61.18
CA THR A 179 37.89 1.15 62.09
C THR A 179 37.35 1.01 63.51
N ASN A 180 38.19 1.32 64.48
CA ASN A 180 37.84 1.35 65.90
C ASN A 180 37.31 2.74 66.33
N LYS A 181 36.91 2.88 67.60
CA LYS A 181 36.40 4.16 68.16
C LYS A 181 37.38 5.34 68.02
N ARG A 182 38.67 5.08 67.79
CA ARG A 182 39.72 6.09 67.59
C ARG A 182 39.96 6.41 66.10
N GLY A 183 39.15 5.87 65.20
CA GLY A 183 39.28 6.04 63.75
C GLY A 183 40.46 5.30 63.11
N LYS A 184 41.17 4.45 63.87
CA LYS A 184 42.29 3.64 63.36
C LYS A 184 41.80 2.27 62.90
N THR A 185 42.53 1.63 61.98
CA THR A 185 42.24 0.26 61.55
C THR A 185 42.17 -0.67 62.76
N ALA A 186 41.03 -1.35 62.89
CA ALA A 186 40.79 -2.30 63.97
C ALA A 186 41.59 -3.59 63.74
N LYS A 187 42.20 -4.12 64.81
CA LYS A 187 42.99 -5.36 64.75
C LYS A 187 42.22 -6.62 65.11
N LYS A 188 41.04 -6.47 65.72
CA LYS A 188 40.17 -7.57 66.18
C LYS A 188 38.73 -7.21 65.82
N VAL A 189 37.94 -8.22 65.44
CA VAL A 189 36.52 -8.04 65.08
C VAL A 189 35.72 -7.25 66.12
N LYS A 190 35.90 -7.56 67.40
CA LYS A 190 35.17 -6.89 68.50
C LYS A 190 35.47 -5.40 68.68
N ASP A 191 36.59 -4.92 68.13
CA ASP A 191 37.01 -3.51 68.26
C ASP A 191 36.47 -2.66 67.09
N ILE A 192 35.84 -3.29 66.10
CA ILE A 192 35.27 -2.63 64.92
C ILE A 192 34.01 -1.91 65.33
N VAL A 193 33.94 -0.62 65.00
CA VAL A 193 32.74 0.21 65.19
C VAL A 193 32.26 0.86 63.90
N LYS A 194 33.11 1.00 62.88
CA LYS A 194 32.71 1.48 61.56
C LYS A 194 33.44 0.78 60.43
N PHE A 195 32.80 0.60 59.29
CA PHE A 195 33.49 0.36 58.02
C PHE A 195 33.63 1.66 57.25
N LYS A 196 34.86 2.02 56.91
CA LYS A 196 35.15 3.08 55.93
C LYS A 196 35.31 2.41 54.56
N ILE A 197 34.41 2.72 53.63
CA ILE A 197 34.40 2.15 52.28
C ILE A 197 34.76 3.27 51.31
N ASN A 198 35.84 3.08 50.53
CA ASN A 198 36.23 4.01 49.47
C ASN A 198 36.15 3.29 48.13
N PHE A 199 35.72 4.00 47.10
CA PHE A 199 35.69 3.53 45.72
C PHE A 199 35.71 4.73 44.78
N SER A 200 35.97 4.50 43.50
CA SER A 200 35.97 5.53 42.46
C SER A 200 34.97 5.15 41.37
N ILE A 201 34.04 6.04 41.06
CA ILE A 201 33.21 5.90 39.86
C ILE A 201 34.07 6.26 38.67
N VAL A 202 34.21 5.35 37.71
CA VAL A 202 35.08 5.52 36.54
C VAL A 202 34.54 6.63 35.63
N LYS A 203 35.44 7.33 34.94
CA LYS A 203 35.10 8.27 33.88
C LYS A 203 34.28 7.58 32.78
N ASN A 204 33.08 8.08 32.51
CA ASN A 204 32.20 7.59 31.45
C ASN A 204 31.44 8.77 30.83
N ILE A 205 31.92 9.19 29.67
CA ILE A 205 31.33 10.30 28.89
C ILE A 205 30.01 9.91 28.19
N THR A 206 29.67 8.62 28.15
CA THR A 206 28.43 8.12 27.53
C THR A 206 27.29 8.03 28.55
N ALA A 207 27.62 8.01 29.83
CA ALA A 207 26.63 8.02 30.92
C ALA A 207 26.01 9.42 31.07
N GLU A 208 24.71 9.49 31.35
CA GLU A 208 24.04 10.78 31.58
C GLU A 208 24.58 11.45 32.86
N THR A 209 24.88 12.74 32.75
CA THR A 209 25.31 13.56 33.88
C THR A 209 24.12 13.96 34.75
N GLY A 210 24.30 14.01 36.07
CA GLY A 210 23.29 14.47 37.00
C GLY A 210 23.36 13.75 38.35
N GLU A 211 22.30 13.93 39.14
CA GLU A 211 22.18 13.27 40.44
C GLU A 211 21.98 11.75 40.27
N ARG A 212 22.80 10.97 40.96
CA ARG A 212 22.73 9.51 41.01
C ARG A 212 22.61 9.05 42.45
N THR A 213 21.85 7.98 42.64
CA THR A 213 21.74 7.29 43.93
C THR A 213 22.54 6.01 43.89
N LEU A 214 23.52 5.90 44.78
CA LEU A 214 24.29 4.69 45.01
C LEU A 214 23.69 3.92 46.18
N TYR A 215 23.51 2.60 46.00
CA TYR A 215 23.16 1.68 47.07
C TYR A 215 24.35 0.77 47.33
N ILE A 216 24.80 0.71 48.58
CA ILE A 216 25.91 -0.14 49.01
C ILE A 216 25.33 -1.21 49.92
N ARG A 217 25.62 -2.47 49.62
CA ARG A 217 25.15 -3.65 50.36
C ARG A 217 26.35 -4.39 50.93
N ILE A 218 26.43 -4.47 52.26
CA ILE A 218 27.47 -5.21 52.97
C ILE A 218 26.89 -6.56 53.39
N THR A 219 27.35 -7.61 52.75
CA THR A 219 26.91 -9.00 52.99
C THR A 219 27.85 -9.67 53.99
N LYS A 220 27.27 -10.25 55.04
CA LYS A 220 27.94 -11.05 56.07
C LYS A 220 28.30 -12.45 55.55
N PRO A 221 29.21 -13.19 56.22
CA PRO A 221 29.57 -14.55 55.80
C PRO A 221 28.41 -15.57 55.79
N ASP A 222 27.34 -15.33 56.55
CA ASP A 222 26.09 -16.11 56.51
C ASP A 222 25.12 -15.73 55.37
N ASN A 223 25.52 -14.81 54.49
CA ASN A 223 24.74 -14.20 53.40
C ASN A 223 23.64 -13.22 53.83
N ASP A 224 23.52 -12.90 55.10
CA ASP A 224 22.64 -11.82 55.57
C ASP A 224 23.29 -10.44 55.35
N VAL A 225 22.50 -9.36 55.37
CA VAL A 225 22.95 -8.00 55.04
C VAL A 225 23.03 -7.16 56.30
N LEU A 226 24.13 -6.41 56.46
CA LEU A 226 24.17 -5.36 57.48
C LEU A 226 23.16 -4.27 57.13
N THR A 227 22.08 -4.14 57.90
CA THR A 227 21.06 -3.12 57.67
C THR A 227 20.54 -2.54 58.98
N LYS A 228 20.12 -1.26 58.95
CA LYS A 228 19.44 -0.60 60.08
C LYS A 228 17.94 -0.85 60.10
N SER A 229 17.37 -1.26 58.96
CA SER A 229 15.95 -1.58 58.82
C SER A 229 15.74 -2.57 57.69
N SER A 230 14.84 -3.54 57.88
CA SER A 230 14.40 -4.44 56.81
C SER A 230 13.63 -3.72 55.71
N SER A 231 13.12 -2.51 55.98
CA SER A 231 12.45 -1.65 54.98
C SER A 231 13.42 -0.88 54.09
N ASN A 232 14.72 -0.93 54.34
CA ASN A 232 15.73 -0.28 53.50
C ASN A 232 15.99 -1.13 52.25
N THR A 233 15.07 -1.07 51.30
CA THR A 233 15.17 -1.80 50.03
C THR A 233 15.36 -0.88 48.84
N PHE A 234 15.86 -1.44 47.76
CA PHE A 234 15.90 -0.82 46.44
C PHE A 234 15.58 -1.87 45.36
N PRO A 235 14.99 -1.44 44.22
CA PRO A 235 14.69 -2.33 43.12
C PRO A 235 15.98 -2.76 42.42
N TYR A 236 16.13 -4.06 42.19
CA TYR A 236 17.20 -4.64 41.38
C TYR A 236 16.65 -5.83 40.59
N GLU A 237 16.75 -5.76 39.27
CA GLU A 237 16.08 -6.69 38.36
C GLU A 237 14.58 -6.78 38.68
N ASN A 238 14.07 -7.97 39.05
CA ASN A 238 12.65 -8.21 39.38
C ASN A 238 12.41 -8.40 40.88
N ARG A 239 13.29 -7.87 41.75
CA ARG A 239 13.19 -8.03 43.21
C ARG A 239 13.64 -6.79 43.95
N GLU A 240 13.25 -6.72 45.22
CA GLU A 240 13.74 -5.74 46.17
C GLU A 240 14.96 -6.31 46.92
N LEU A 241 16.08 -5.59 46.89
CA LEU A 241 17.27 -5.94 47.66
C LEU A 241 17.44 -4.99 48.84
N VAL A 242 17.83 -5.52 50.00
CA VAL A 242 18.17 -4.72 51.17
C VAL A 242 19.54 -4.07 50.97
N TYR A 243 19.66 -2.78 51.29
CA TYR A 243 20.92 -2.04 51.28
C TYR A 243 21.40 -1.68 52.69
N SER A 244 22.72 -1.51 52.83
CA SER A 244 23.35 -0.99 54.04
C SER A 244 23.40 0.55 54.00
N ILE A 245 23.94 1.12 52.92
CA ILE A 245 24.12 2.57 52.79
C ILE A 245 23.45 3.07 51.51
N LYS A 246 22.74 4.18 51.61
CA LYS A 246 22.26 4.98 50.47
C LYS A 246 23.08 6.26 50.38
N LYS A 247 23.68 6.54 49.22
CA LYS A 247 24.51 7.74 48.99
C LYS A 247 24.10 8.43 47.71
N TYR A 248 23.80 9.72 47.80
CA TYR A 248 23.61 10.58 46.62
C TYR A 248 24.96 11.15 46.18
N ILE A 249 25.19 11.15 44.87
CA ILE A 249 26.33 11.79 44.21
C ILE A 249 25.81 12.61 43.02
N GLU A 250 26.53 13.65 42.64
CA GLU A 250 26.31 14.36 41.37
C GLU A 250 27.43 13.93 40.42
N TYR A 251 27.08 13.13 39.42
CA TYR A 251 28.02 12.59 38.45
C TYR A 251 28.07 13.48 37.22
N ASN A 252 29.27 13.89 36.81
CA ASN A 252 29.48 14.84 35.71
C ASN A 252 30.22 14.22 34.51
N GLY A 253 30.34 12.88 34.45
CA GLY A 253 31.05 12.17 33.40
C GLY A 253 32.55 11.95 33.66
N GLU A 254 33.12 12.59 34.70
CA GLU A 254 34.50 12.43 35.11
C GLU A 254 34.65 11.43 36.26
N GLU A 255 35.88 10.96 36.49
CA GLU A 255 36.16 10.05 37.61
C GLU A 255 35.89 10.74 38.96
N GLN A 256 35.13 10.08 39.84
CA GLN A 256 34.73 10.63 41.13
C GLN A 256 35.03 9.66 42.27
N ALA A 257 35.90 10.08 43.19
CA ALA A 257 36.16 9.35 44.42
C ALA A 257 34.99 9.51 45.41
N VAL A 258 34.51 8.39 45.94
CA VAL A 258 33.41 8.34 46.90
C VAL A 258 33.87 7.62 48.16
N THR A 259 33.54 8.19 49.32
CA THR A 259 33.76 7.56 50.62
C THR A 259 32.45 7.51 51.39
N VAL A 260 32.12 6.33 51.89
CA VAL A 260 30.95 6.10 52.73
C VAL A 260 31.35 5.38 54.02
N TYR A 261 30.54 5.57 55.06
CA TYR A 261 30.78 4.98 56.37
C TYR A 261 29.56 4.16 56.79
N TRP A 262 29.80 2.95 57.27
CA TRP A 262 28.81 2.14 57.95
C TRP A 262 29.11 2.14 59.45
N ASP A 263 28.15 2.57 60.27
CA ASP A 263 28.23 2.41 61.72
C ASP A 263 27.74 1.01 62.10
N VAL A 264 28.59 0.26 62.81
CA VAL A 264 28.29 -1.12 63.23
C VAL A 264 27.48 -1.06 64.53
N GLU A 265 26.22 -1.47 64.44
CA GLU A 265 25.27 -1.49 65.58
C GLU A 265 24.96 -2.92 66.06
N GLU A 266 25.50 -3.94 65.40
CA GLU A 266 25.33 -5.35 65.73
C GLU A 266 26.68 -6.07 65.94
N TYR A 267 26.63 -7.27 66.53
CA TYR A 267 27.82 -8.09 66.71
C TYR A 267 28.31 -8.62 65.36
N LEU A 268 29.58 -8.35 65.05
CA LEU A 268 30.28 -8.93 63.92
C LEU A 268 31.01 -10.20 64.35
N TYR A 269 31.19 -11.12 63.42
CA TYR A 269 31.94 -12.36 63.61
C TYR A 269 33.05 -12.47 62.56
N ALA A 270 34.05 -13.30 62.86
CA ALA A 270 35.15 -13.52 61.93
C ALA A 270 34.66 -14.23 60.67
N GLY A 271 35.20 -13.86 59.51
CA GLY A 271 34.82 -14.43 58.22
C GLY A 271 34.95 -13.44 57.07
N THR A 272 34.53 -13.88 55.89
CA THR A 272 34.58 -13.08 54.66
C THR A 272 33.27 -12.36 54.42
N TYR A 273 33.36 -11.04 54.36
CA TYR A 273 32.28 -10.13 54.03
C TYR A 273 32.43 -9.68 52.57
N ARG A 274 31.34 -9.19 51.98
CA ARG A 274 31.35 -8.63 50.62
C ARG A 274 30.62 -7.30 50.57
N VAL A 275 31.20 -6.32 49.90
CA VAL A 275 30.56 -5.06 49.57
C VAL A 275 30.15 -5.10 48.10
N ASP A 276 28.87 -4.92 47.84
CA ASP A 276 28.29 -4.78 46.51
C ASP A 276 27.79 -3.34 46.34
N ILE A 277 28.16 -2.66 45.26
CA ILE A 277 27.80 -1.27 44.96
C ILE A 277 26.88 -1.26 43.74
N PHE A 278 25.73 -0.60 43.87
CA PHE A 278 24.72 -0.51 42.82
C PHE A 278 24.44 0.94 42.46
N ALA A 279 24.24 1.19 41.17
CA ALA A 279 23.72 2.43 40.62
C ALA A 279 22.80 2.11 39.44
N ASP A 280 21.77 2.92 39.25
CA ASP A 280 20.86 2.82 38.09
C ASP A 280 20.26 1.42 37.88
N GLY A 281 20.00 0.71 38.98
CA GLY A 281 19.43 -0.65 38.94
C GLY A 281 20.41 -1.75 38.54
N THR A 282 21.70 -1.46 38.45
CA THR A 282 22.76 -2.42 38.08
C THR A 282 23.84 -2.54 39.16
N LEU A 283 24.52 -3.68 39.23
CA LEU A 283 25.73 -3.86 40.04
C LEU A 283 26.90 -3.21 39.30
N ILE A 284 27.53 -2.22 39.92
CA ILE A 284 28.63 -1.44 39.32
C ILE A 284 30.00 -1.80 39.89
N GLY A 285 30.04 -2.54 40.99
CA GLY A 285 31.31 -3.02 41.55
C GLY A 285 31.11 -3.88 42.79
N SER A 286 32.05 -4.79 43.05
CA SER A 286 32.02 -5.67 44.22
C SER A 286 33.41 -5.93 44.76
N GLN A 287 33.55 -6.03 46.08
CA GLN A 287 34.80 -6.33 46.76
C GLN A 287 34.56 -7.16 48.02
N SER A 288 35.29 -8.27 48.14
CA SER A 288 35.32 -9.06 49.37
C SER A 288 36.43 -8.60 50.31
N PHE A 289 36.19 -8.70 51.62
CA PHE A 289 37.16 -8.41 52.66
C PHE A 289 36.96 -9.37 53.85
N SER A 290 38.03 -9.72 54.55
CA SER A 290 37.96 -10.67 55.67
C SER A 290 38.18 -9.99 57.01
N LEU A 291 37.41 -10.41 58.01
CA LEU A 291 37.56 -10.03 59.41
C LEU A 291 38.16 -11.21 60.18
N ASN A 292 39.27 -10.94 60.88
CA ASN A 292 40.03 -11.91 61.69
C ASN A 292 39.97 -11.56 63.17
#